data_AF-A0AB40AY83-F1
#
_entry.id   AF-A0AB40AY83-F1
#
_cell.length_a   1.000
_cell.length_b   1.000
_cell.length_c   1.000
_cell.angle_alpha   90.00
_cell.angle_beta   90.00
_cell.angle_gamma   90.00
#
_symmetry.space_group_name_H-M   'P 1'
#
loop_
_entity.id
_entity.type
_entity.pdbx_description
1 polymer ?
#
loop_
_entity_poly.entity_id
_entity_poly.type
_entity_poly.pdbx_seq_one_letter_code
_entity_poly.pdbx_strand_id
1 'polypeptide(L)'
;MGRGKFKGKPTGRRNFSTPEEMIAGTSARPRTFKQEQAEDEVRDESGEEEESEEEEIERSKGTQGIIETANPNLVRPKNLKAKDADLDKTPELSRREREEIEKQKAHERYMRLQEQGKTEQARKRFRASEFDKAAKS
;
A
#
# COMPACT_ATOMS: atom_id res chain seq x y z
N MET A 1 -0.79 6.39 61.97
CA MET A 1 -1.24 6.26 60.56
C MET A 1 -0.04 5.88 59.69
N GLY A 2 0.24 4.59 59.52
CA GLY A 2 1.37 4.13 58.70
C GLY A 2 1.03 4.23 57.22
N ARG A 3 1.56 5.22 56.51
CA ARG A 3 1.45 5.28 55.05
C ARG A 3 2.55 4.39 54.45
N GLY A 4 2.14 3.20 53.99
CA GLY A 4 3.03 2.25 53.31
C GLY A 4 3.67 2.87 52.06
N LYS A 5 4.96 2.58 51.85
CA LYS A 5 5.72 3.01 50.66
C LYS A 5 5.29 2.15 49.46
N PHE A 6 4.46 2.70 48.57
CA PHE A 6 4.10 2.02 47.31
C PHE A 6 5.31 2.03 46.37
N LYS A 7 5.96 0.87 46.17
CA LYS A 7 6.95 0.70 45.09
C LYS A 7 6.19 0.49 43.79
N GLY A 8 6.20 1.50 42.92
CA GLY A 8 5.64 1.39 41.57
C GLY A 8 6.33 0.27 40.80
N LYS A 9 5.54 -0.60 40.16
CA LYS A 9 6.09 -1.63 39.25
C LYS A 9 6.82 -0.92 38.12
N PRO A 10 7.98 -1.43 37.64
CA PRO A 10 8.62 -0.85 36.47
C PRO A 10 7.65 -1.00 35.30
N THR A 11 7.04 0.10 34.88
CA THR A 11 6.25 0.15 33.66
C THR A 11 7.22 -0.05 32.51
N GLY A 12 7.29 -1.30 32.03
CA GLY A 12 8.10 -1.69 30.89
C GLY A 12 7.78 -0.76 29.72
N ARG A 13 8.80 -0.03 29.23
CA ARG A 13 8.67 0.79 28.03
C ARG A 13 8.43 -0.16 26.85
N ARG A 14 7.39 0.12 26.07
CA ARG A 14 7.14 -0.59 24.81
C ARG A 14 8.11 -0.02 23.77
N ASN A 15 8.91 -0.89 23.17
CA ASN A 15 9.76 -0.54 22.03
C ASN A 15 8.95 -0.80 20.76
N PHE A 16 8.72 0.24 19.95
CA PHE A 16 8.14 0.10 18.62
C PHE A 16 9.28 0.13 17.60
N SER A 17 9.19 -0.69 16.56
CA SER A 17 10.13 -0.65 15.45
C SER A 17 10.04 0.69 14.73
N THR A 18 11.18 1.30 14.45
CA THR A 18 11.24 2.48 13.61
C THR A 18 11.10 2.10 12.12
N PRO A 19 10.69 3.03 11.24
CA PRO A 19 10.58 2.76 9.81
C PRO A 19 11.90 2.31 9.18
N GLU A 20 13.03 2.91 9.60
CA GLU A 20 14.37 2.53 9.14
C GLU A 20 14.74 1.10 9.55
N GLU A 21 14.37 0.67 10.76
CA GLU A 21 14.60 -0.71 11.24
C GLU A 21 13.72 -1.75 10.53
N MET A 22 12.51 -1.38 10.12
CA MET A 22 11.65 -2.27 9.32
C MET A 22 12.25 -2.52 7.94
N ILE A 23 12.82 -1.47 7.32
CA ILE A 23 13.49 -1.56 6.02
C ILE A 23 14.79 -2.36 6.13
N ALA A 24 15.57 -2.14 7.20
CA ALA A 24 16.82 -2.85 7.44
C ALA A 24 16.61 -4.33 7.80
N GLY A 25 15.38 -4.78 8.07
CA GLY A 25 15.07 -6.16 8.45
C GLY A 25 15.67 -6.58 9.79
N THR A 26 16.25 -5.65 10.55
CA THR A 26 16.86 -5.91 11.86
C THR A 26 15.79 -5.96 12.94
N SER A 27 14.81 -6.87 12.79
CA SER A 27 13.81 -7.05 13.83
C SER A 27 14.48 -7.65 15.06
N ALA A 28 14.27 -7.06 16.23
CA ALA A 28 14.77 -7.58 17.52
C ALA A 28 14.05 -8.89 17.96
N ARG A 29 13.31 -9.54 17.06
CA ARG A 29 12.54 -10.77 17.34
C ARG A 29 13.48 -11.96 17.19
N PRO A 30 13.43 -12.96 18.09
CA PRO A 30 14.27 -14.14 17.98
C PRO A 30 13.93 -14.90 16.69
N ARG A 31 14.97 -15.38 15.99
CA ARG A 31 14.86 -16.15 14.73
C ARG A 31 14.01 -17.43 14.84
N THR A 32 13.70 -17.87 16.05
CA THR A 32 12.83 -19.02 16.34
C THR A 32 11.35 -18.72 16.16
N PHE A 33 10.95 -17.44 16.07
CA PHE A 33 9.58 -17.02 15.73
C PHE A 33 9.48 -16.65 14.24
N LYS A 34 10.07 -17.46 13.36
CA LYS A 34 9.84 -17.35 11.91
C LYS A 34 8.40 -17.78 11.65
N GLN A 35 7.56 -16.82 11.28
CA GLN A 35 6.28 -17.09 10.65
C GLN A 35 6.61 -17.45 9.20
N GLU A 36 6.34 -18.70 8.78
CA GLU A 36 6.43 -19.12 7.38
C GLU A 36 5.53 -18.21 6.54
N GLN A 37 6.11 -17.19 5.91
CA GLN A 37 5.52 -16.48 4.79
C GLN A 37 6.64 -16.14 3.82
N ALA A 38 6.70 -16.97 2.77
CA ALA A 38 7.09 -16.62 1.40
C ALA A 38 8.34 -15.75 1.24
N GLU A 39 9.52 -16.37 1.31
CA GLU A 39 10.69 -15.92 0.55
C GLU A 39 10.60 -16.61 -0.82
N ASP A 40 9.92 -15.96 -1.78
CA ASP A 40 10.03 -16.23 -3.22
C ASP A 40 11.43 -15.81 -3.68
N GLU A 41 12.41 -16.68 -3.50
CA GLU A 41 13.76 -16.55 -4.08
C GLU A 41 13.98 -17.71 -5.06
N VAL A 42 13.68 -17.42 -6.33
CA VAL A 42 14.34 -17.93 -7.55
C VAL A 42 15.30 -19.13 -7.33
N ARG A 43 14.76 -20.34 -7.52
CA ARG A 43 15.55 -21.52 -7.89
C ARG A 43 14.99 -22.11 -9.16
N ASP A 44 15.62 -21.74 -10.26
CA ASP A 44 15.57 -22.41 -11.55
C ASP A 44 16.21 -23.80 -11.39
N GLU A 45 15.44 -24.88 -11.54
CA GLU A 45 15.86 -26.14 -12.17
C GLU A 45 14.66 -27.10 -12.30
N SER A 46 14.10 -27.11 -13.51
CA SER A 46 13.65 -28.29 -14.26
C SER A 46 12.88 -29.38 -13.49
N GLY A 47 11.56 -29.27 -13.54
CA GLY A 47 10.63 -30.38 -13.37
C GLY A 47 9.52 -30.25 -14.40
N GLU A 48 9.77 -30.71 -15.62
CA GLU A 48 8.72 -30.98 -16.61
C GLU A 48 7.74 -31.99 -15.99
N GLU A 49 6.54 -31.56 -15.61
CA GLU A 49 5.35 -32.42 -15.62
C GLU A 49 4.12 -31.57 -15.96
N GLU A 50 3.73 -31.72 -17.23
CA GLU A 50 2.38 -31.81 -17.76
C GLU A 50 1.37 -30.68 -17.39
N GLU A 51 1.30 -29.74 -18.33
CA GLU A 51 0.10 -29.00 -18.71
C GLU A 51 -1.13 -29.94 -18.77
N SER A 52 -1.98 -29.88 -17.75
CA SER A 52 -3.37 -30.32 -17.86
C SER A 52 -4.28 -29.16 -17.47
N GLU A 53 -4.53 -28.31 -18.47
CA GLU A 53 -5.77 -27.56 -18.55
C GLU A 53 -6.93 -28.55 -18.66
N GLU A 54 -7.51 -28.90 -17.52
CA GLU A 54 -8.88 -29.38 -17.52
C GLU A 54 -9.67 -28.53 -16.53
N GLU A 55 -10.74 -27.93 -17.04
CA GLU A 55 -11.85 -27.43 -16.25
C GLU A 55 -12.42 -28.60 -15.44
N GLU A 56 -11.73 -28.97 -14.37
CA GLU A 56 -12.17 -30.03 -13.50
C GLU A 56 -13.25 -29.42 -12.62
N ILE A 57 -14.48 -29.54 -13.12
CA ILE A 57 -15.64 -29.78 -12.29
C ILE A 57 -15.24 -30.99 -11.43
N GLU A 58 -14.54 -30.75 -10.32
CA GLU A 58 -14.21 -31.78 -9.35
C GLU A 58 -15.55 -32.42 -9.03
N ARG A 59 -15.75 -33.64 -9.54
CA ARG A 59 -16.98 -34.41 -9.30
C ARG A 59 -16.98 -34.72 -7.82
N SER A 60 -17.47 -33.77 -7.03
CA SER A 60 -17.63 -33.91 -5.60
C SER A 60 -18.42 -35.20 -5.38
N LYS A 61 -17.89 -36.03 -4.49
CA LYS A 61 -18.35 -37.41 -4.35
C LYS A 61 -19.87 -37.41 -4.07
N GLY A 62 -20.64 -38.07 -4.93
CA GLY A 62 -22.09 -38.23 -4.77
C GLY A 62 -22.91 -37.03 -5.26
N THR A 63 -23.93 -36.64 -4.50
CA THR A 63 -24.92 -35.62 -4.89
C THR A 63 -24.47 -34.18 -4.58
N GLN A 64 -23.27 -33.98 -4.03
CA GLN A 64 -22.76 -32.68 -3.59
C GLN A 64 -22.64 -31.68 -4.75
N GLY A 65 -22.38 -32.14 -5.98
CA GLY A 65 -22.31 -31.29 -7.16
C GLY A 65 -23.67 -30.92 -7.79
N ILE A 66 -24.74 -31.61 -7.38
CA ILE A 66 -26.12 -31.37 -7.88
C ILE A 66 -26.84 -30.33 -7.00
N ILE A 67 -26.43 -30.20 -5.74
CA ILE A 67 -27.07 -29.30 -4.78
C ILE A 67 -26.46 -27.91 -4.91
N GLU A 68 -27.28 -26.95 -5.33
CA GLU A 68 -26.94 -25.53 -5.32
C GLU A 68 -26.64 -25.08 -3.88
N THR A 69 -25.36 -24.80 -3.61
CA THR A 69 -24.93 -24.36 -2.27
C THR A 69 -25.33 -22.89 -2.07
N ALA A 70 -26.58 -22.65 -1.65
CA ALA A 70 -27.11 -21.33 -1.34
C ALA A 70 -26.64 -20.81 0.03
N ASN A 71 -25.35 -20.96 0.36
CA ASN A 71 -24.82 -20.44 1.62
C ASN A 71 -24.58 -18.92 1.49
N PRO A 72 -25.38 -18.07 2.16
CA PRO A 72 -25.25 -16.62 2.05
C PRO A 72 -23.92 -16.09 2.61
N ASN A 73 -23.21 -16.88 3.44
CA ASN A 73 -21.91 -16.55 4.02
C ASN A 73 -20.75 -17.26 3.31
N LEU A 74 -20.95 -17.79 2.09
CA LEU A 74 -19.88 -18.43 1.34
C LEU A 74 -18.80 -17.40 1.03
N VAL A 75 -17.64 -17.56 1.66
CA VAL A 75 -16.49 -16.69 1.44
C VAL A 75 -15.97 -16.93 0.03
N ARG A 76 -16.18 -15.94 -0.86
CA ARG A 76 -15.65 -15.99 -2.23
C ARG A 76 -14.12 -15.93 -2.18
N PRO A 77 -13.42 -16.68 -3.05
CA PRO A 77 -11.96 -16.62 -3.11
C PRO A 77 -11.50 -15.20 -3.44
N LYS A 78 -10.43 -14.75 -2.76
CA LYS A 78 -9.88 -13.40 -2.93
C LYS A 78 -9.01 -13.26 -4.19
N ASN A 79 -8.57 -14.38 -4.75
CA ASN A 79 -7.71 -14.41 -5.93
C ASN A 79 -8.60 -14.68 -7.15
N LEU A 80 -9.01 -13.60 -7.85
CA LEU A 80 -9.72 -13.68 -9.11
C LEU A 80 -8.71 -13.69 -10.27
N LYS A 81 -8.99 -14.45 -11.32
CA LYS A 81 -8.19 -14.42 -12.55
C LYS A 81 -8.38 -13.06 -13.23
N ALA A 82 -7.35 -12.58 -13.94
CA ALA A 82 -7.38 -11.28 -14.62
C ALA A 82 -8.54 -11.13 -15.63
N LYS A 83 -9.04 -12.24 -16.17
CA LYS A 83 -10.19 -12.29 -17.10
C LYS A 83 -11.53 -11.93 -16.43
N ASP A 84 -11.65 -12.17 -15.12
CA ASP A 84 -12.87 -11.95 -14.34
C ASP A 84 -12.81 -10.67 -13.49
N ALA A 85 -11.75 -9.87 -13.65
CA ALA A 85 -11.60 -8.60 -12.96
C ALA A 85 -12.49 -7.54 -13.59
N ASP A 86 -13.39 -6.98 -12.78
CA ASP A 86 -14.30 -5.89 -13.16
C ASP A 86 -13.51 -4.57 -13.25
N LEU A 87 -12.94 -4.29 -14.42
CA LEU A 87 -12.10 -3.10 -14.68
C LEU A 87 -12.88 -1.78 -14.64
N ASP A 88 -14.21 -1.84 -14.75
CA ASP A 88 -15.09 -0.68 -14.72
C ASP A 88 -15.34 -0.17 -13.29
N LYS A 89 -15.01 -0.96 -12.27
CA LYS A 89 -14.99 -0.50 -10.88
C LYS A 89 -13.74 0.33 -10.65
N THR A 90 -13.92 1.65 -10.61
CA THR A 90 -12.89 2.54 -10.06
C THR A 90 -12.54 2.04 -8.66
N PRO A 91 -11.27 1.71 -8.38
CA PRO A 91 -10.88 1.33 -7.02
C PRO A 91 -11.28 2.49 -6.11
N GLU A 92 -12.06 2.19 -5.07
CA GLU A 92 -12.42 3.19 -4.07
C GLU A 92 -11.12 3.59 -3.36
N LEU A 93 -10.47 4.64 -3.90
CA LEU A 93 -9.21 5.15 -3.37
C LEU A 93 -9.37 5.32 -1.87
N SER A 94 -8.43 4.73 -1.12
CA SER A 94 -8.40 4.84 0.33
C SER A 94 -8.39 6.31 0.73
N ARG A 95 -8.91 6.64 1.92
CA ARG A 95 -8.93 8.04 2.41
C ARG A 95 -7.56 8.72 2.27
N ARG A 96 -6.49 7.96 2.54
CA ARG A 96 -5.10 8.41 2.40
C ARG A 96 -4.71 8.74 0.95
N GLU A 97 -5.08 7.87 0.02
CA GLU A 97 -4.75 8.04 -1.40
C GLU A 97 -5.48 9.24 -2.00
N ARG A 98 -6.73 9.49 -1.57
CA ARG A 98 -7.48 10.69 -2.00
C ARG A 98 -6.79 11.98 -1.56
N GLU A 99 -6.37 12.04 -0.30
CA GLU A 99 -5.67 13.21 0.25
C GLU A 99 -4.30 13.44 -0.41
N GLU A 100 -3.56 12.36 -0.71
CA GLU A 100 -2.26 12.46 -1.40
C GLU A 100 -2.41 12.96 -2.84
N ILE A 101 -3.40 12.47 -3.59
CA ILE A 101 -3.69 12.94 -4.94
C ILE A 101 -4.12 14.41 -4.93
N GLU A 102 -4.96 14.81 -3.97
CA GLU A 102 -5.38 16.21 -3.86
C GLU A 102 -4.20 17.12 -3.52
N LYS A 103 -3.31 16.70 -2.62
CA LYS A 103 -2.08 17.42 -2.28
C LYS A 103 -1.15 17.58 -3.48
N GLN A 104 -0.97 16.53 -4.28
CA GLN A 104 -0.19 16.58 -5.51
C GLN A 104 -0.81 17.54 -6.53
N LYS A 105 -2.12 17.42 -6.80
CA LYS A 105 -2.84 18.32 -7.71
C LYS A 105 -2.78 19.77 -7.26
N ALA A 106 -2.89 20.04 -5.96
CA ALA A 106 -2.79 21.38 -5.41
C ALA A 106 -1.37 21.97 -5.60
N HIS A 107 -0.33 21.15 -5.37
CA HIS A 107 1.05 21.55 -5.61
C HIS A 107 1.31 21.85 -7.09
N GLU A 108 0.90 20.97 -7.99
CA GLU A 108 1.02 21.18 -9.44
C GLU A 108 0.29 22.44 -9.90
N ARG A 109 -0.94 22.66 -9.41
CA ARG A 109 -1.71 23.86 -9.72
C ARG A 109 -0.99 25.11 -9.23
N TYR A 110 -0.41 25.08 -8.03
CA TYR A 110 0.36 26.20 -7.49
C TYR A 110 1.59 26.50 -8.36
N MET A 111 2.39 25.48 -8.69
CA MET A 111 3.55 25.62 -9.57
C MET A 111 3.16 26.18 -10.94
N ARG A 112 2.09 25.67 -11.54
CA ARG A 112 1.56 26.16 -12.82
C ARG A 112 1.11 27.62 -12.76
N LEU A 113 0.46 28.04 -11.68
CA LEU A 113 0.07 29.45 -11.47
C LEU A 113 1.28 30.36 -11.29
N GLN A 114 2.34 29.86 -10.67
CA GLN A 114 3.59 30.58 -10.47
C GLN A 114 4.33 30.76 -11.81
N GLU A 115 4.44 29.72 -12.62
CA GLU A 115 4.99 29.79 -13.98
C GLU A 115 4.21 30.75 -14.88
N GLN A 116 2.88 30.74 -14.78
CA GLN A 116 2.02 31.64 -15.53
C GLN A 116 2.09 33.10 -15.07
N GLY A 117 2.84 33.43 -14.02
CA GLY A 117 2.89 34.80 -13.49
C GLY A 117 1.55 35.25 -12.90
N LYS A 118 0.70 34.33 -12.45
CA LYS A 118 -0.59 34.68 -11.85
C LYS A 118 -0.48 34.96 -10.36
N THR A 119 0.55 34.44 -9.68
CA THR A 119 0.84 34.80 -8.29
C THR A 119 1.56 36.15 -8.22
N GLU A 120 1.26 36.96 -7.20
CA GLU A 120 1.89 38.30 -7.04
C GLU A 120 3.42 38.22 -6.97
N GLN A 121 3.93 37.17 -6.32
CA GLN A 121 5.37 36.90 -6.24
C GLN A 121 5.97 36.62 -7.63
N ALA A 122 5.29 35.80 -8.44
CA ALA A 122 5.73 35.53 -9.80
C ALA A 122 5.67 36.80 -10.66
N ARG A 123 4.59 37.59 -10.58
CA ARG A 123 4.49 38.89 -11.26
C ARG A 123 5.65 39.81 -10.90
N LYS A 124 5.98 39.90 -9.61
CA LYS A 124 7.13 40.71 -9.15
C LYS A 124 8.46 40.18 -9.69
N ARG A 125 8.66 38.85 -9.72
CA ARG A 125 9.86 38.22 -10.29
C ARG A 125 9.97 38.42 -11.80
N PHE A 126 8.89 38.26 -12.56
CA PHE A 126 8.85 38.54 -14.00
C PHE A 126 9.11 40.02 -14.28
N ARG A 127 8.48 40.92 -13.54
CA ARG A 127 8.71 42.36 -13.69
C ARG A 127 10.16 42.74 -13.37
N ALA A 128 10.75 42.19 -12.31
CA ALA A 128 12.15 42.42 -11.97
C ALA A 128 13.10 41.90 -13.06
N SER A 129 12.84 40.71 -13.60
CA SER A 129 13.66 40.15 -14.68
C SER A 129 13.52 40.91 -16.00
N GLU A 130 12.36 41.50 -16.28
CA GLU A 130 12.16 42.43 -17.40
C GLU A 130 12.98 43.71 -17.23
N PHE A 131 13.00 44.32 -16.04
CA PHE A 131 13.82 45.51 -15.77
C PHE A 131 15.32 45.22 -15.90
N ASP A 132 15.79 44.08 -15.38
CA ASP A 132 17.21 43.70 -15.48
C ASP A 132 17.63 43.41 -16.93
N LYS A 133 16.72 42.92 -17.78
CA LYS A 133 16.96 42.76 -19.21
C LYS A 133 17.08 44.11 -19.92
N ALA A 134 16.18 45.04 -19.62
CA ALA A 134 16.19 46.38 -20.22
C ALA A 134 17.42 47.20 -19.80
N ALA A 135 17.97 46.97 -18.61
CA ALA A 135 19.19 47.64 -18.15
C ALA A 135 20.48 47.08 -18.77
N LYS A 136 20.44 45.88 -19.36
CA LYS A 136 21.59 45.21 -19.99
C LYS A 136 21.60 45.30 -21.53
N SER A 137 20.50 45.75 -22.13
CA SER A 137 20.38 46.07 -23.56
C SER A 137 20.76 47.52 -23.82
#